data_AF-A0A158EWY2-F1
#
_entry.id   AF-A0A158EWY2-F1
#
_cell.length_a   1.000
_cell.length_b   1.000
_cell.length_c   1.000
_cell.angle_alpha   90.00
_cell.angle_beta   90.00
_cell.angle_gamma   90.00
#
_symmetry.space_group_name_H-M   'P 1'
#
loop_
_entity.id
_entity.type
_entity.pdbx_description
1 polymer ?
#
loop_
_entity_poly.entity_id
_entity_poly.type
_entity_poly.pdbx_seq_one_letter_code
_entity_poly.pdbx_strand_id
1 'polypeptide(L)'
;MAKGDVTRTLDEIGIDEIVRMILEGDQMHVIARAFKCSPGMLTQWISKDDKRSACAREARAATAQMWEEKAETVLKDAKDAFELAKARELAHHYRWRAAKINPRQFGEKVDVGIGGIAGAPSVKVSIVRAGGKDDL
;
A
#
# COMPACT_ATOMS: atom_id res chain seq x y z
N MET A 1 -14.31 18.60 18.10
CA MET A 1 -14.16 17.61 19.19
C MET A 1 -12.81 17.80 19.84
N ALA A 2 -12.73 17.63 21.17
CA ALA A 2 -11.45 17.67 21.86
C ALA A 2 -10.59 16.45 21.46
N LYS A 3 -9.26 16.58 21.49
CA LYS A 3 -8.32 15.51 21.06
C LYS A 3 -8.53 14.18 21.81
N GLY A 4 -8.93 14.25 23.08
CA GLY A 4 -9.24 13.09 23.92
C GLY A 4 -10.51 12.33 23.48
N ASP A 5 -11.52 13.05 23.02
CA ASP A 5 -12.82 12.50 22.61
C ASP A 5 -12.68 11.62 21.35
N VAL A 6 -11.90 12.10 20.38
CA VAL A 6 -11.61 11.37 19.14
C VAL A 6 -10.80 10.09 19.38
N THR A 7 -9.83 10.15 20.28
CA THR A 7 -8.97 8.98 20.58
C THR A 7 -9.81 7.87 21.20
N ARG A 8 -10.72 8.22 22.11
CA ARG A 8 -11.68 7.29 22.70
C ARG A 8 -12.60 6.66 21.66
N THR A 9 -13.13 7.44 20.71
CA THR A 9 -13.94 6.89 19.61
C THR A 9 -13.15 5.87 18.77
N LEU A 10 -11.89 6.17 18.46
CA LEU A 10 -11.03 5.25 17.71
C LEU A 10 -10.73 3.97 18.52
N ASP A 11 -10.53 4.09 19.83
CA ASP A 11 -10.31 2.93 20.70
C ASP A 11 -11.59 2.08 20.87
N GLU A 12 -12.77 2.69 20.92
CA GLU A 12 -14.07 1.99 20.98
C GLU A 12 -14.37 1.20 19.69
N ILE A 13 -14.04 1.78 18.54
CA ILE A 13 -14.23 1.13 17.22
C ILE A 13 -13.16 0.06 16.97
N GLY A 14 -11.93 0.33 17.42
CA GLY A 14 -10.79 -0.55 17.24
C GLY A 14 -10.21 -0.53 15.82
N ILE A 15 -9.18 -1.37 15.62
CA ILE A 15 -8.44 -1.42 14.36
C ILE A 15 -9.20 -2.16 13.26
N ASP A 16 -10.07 -3.09 13.61
CA ASP A 16 -10.72 -4.00 12.65
C ASP A 16 -11.59 -3.24 11.65
N GLU A 17 -12.30 -2.21 12.10
CA GLU A 17 -13.11 -1.36 11.23
C GLU A 17 -12.24 -0.53 10.28
N ILE A 18 -11.12 0.02 10.76
CA ILE A 18 -10.17 0.75 9.91
C ILE A 18 -9.57 -0.19 8.87
N VAL A 19 -9.28 -1.43 9.24
CA VAL A 19 -8.80 -2.47 8.32
C VAL A 19 -9.86 -2.78 7.27
N ARG A 20 -11.13 -2.96 7.66
CA ARG A 20 -12.24 -3.17 6.74
C ARG A 20 -12.33 -2.04 5.71
N MET A 21 -12.33 -0.77 6.15
CA MET A 21 -12.38 0.38 5.25
C MET A 21 -11.16 0.44 4.31
N ILE A 22 -9.95 0.12 4.80
CA ILE A 22 -8.76 0.03 3.95
C ILE A 22 -8.99 -1.03 2.86
N LEU A 23 -9.49 -2.21 3.22
CA LEU A 23 -9.74 -3.32 2.29
C LEU A 23 -10.82 -2.99 1.25
N GLU A 24 -11.77 -2.12 1.59
CA GLU A 24 -12.77 -1.57 0.66
C GLU A 24 -12.20 -0.49 -0.28
N GLY A 25 -10.94 -0.11 -0.08
CA GLY A 25 -10.22 0.84 -0.92
C GLY A 25 -10.29 2.29 -0.46
N ASP A 26 -10.86 2.54 0.73
CA ASP A 26 -10.93 3.88 1.26
C ASP A 26 -9.54 4.47 1.48
N GLN A 27 -9.42 5.74 1.09
CA GLN A 27 -8.21 6.51 1.31
C GLN A 27 -8.16 6.98 2.76
N MET A 28 -6.95 7.14 3.30
CA MET A 28 -6.73 7.62 4.68
C MET A 28 -7.54 8.88 5.03
N HIS A 29 -7.70 9.81 4.08
CA HIS A 29 -8.49 11.03 4.31
C HIS A 29 -10.00 10.79 4.36
N VAL A 30 -10.52 9.75 3.70
CA VAL A 30 -11.92 9.33 3.76
C VAL A 30 -12.18 8.68 5.12
N ILE A 31 -11.32 7.74 5.51
CA ILE A 31 -11.37 7.07 6.82
C ILE A 31 -11.31 8.09 7.96
N ALA A 32 -10.36 9.02 7.90
CA ALA A 32 -10.23 10.09 8.90
C ALA A 32 -11.50 10.96 8.98
N ARG A 33 -12.13 11.28 7.84
CA ARG A 33 -13.38 12.04 7.80
C ARG A 33 -14.55 11.27 8.41
N ALA A 34 -14.64 9.97 8.17
CA ALA A 34 -15.67 9.11 8.77
C ALA A 34 -15.59 9.13 10.31
N PHE A 35 -14.38 9.09 10.85
CA PHE A 35 -14.13 9.20 12.30
C PHE A 35 -13.95 10.64 12.80
N LYS A 36 -14.26 11.63 11.97
CA LYS A 36 -14.21 13.07 12.28
C LYS A 36 -12.87 13.49 12.92
N CYS A 37 -11.77 12.93 12.44
CA CYS A 37 -10.41 13.21 12.87
C CYS A 37 -9.54 13.69 11.70
N SER A 38 -8.34 14.20 11.99
CA SER A 38 -7.38 14.53 10.94
C SER A 38 -6.60 13.28 10.49
N PRO A 39 -6.12 13.21 9.24
CA PRO A 39 -5.26 12.11 8.78
C PRO A 39 -3.99 11.93 9.63
N GLY A 40 -3.45 13.02 10.18
CA GLY A 40 -2.30 12.99 11.08
C GLY A 40 -2.64 12.35 12.43
N MET A 41 -3.83 12.62 12.97
CA MET A 41 -4.29 11.96 14.20
C MET A 41 -4.53 10.47 14.00
N LEU A 42 -5.21 10.09 12.91
CA LEU A 42 -5.43 8.68 12.59
C LEU A 42 -4.10 7.93 12.38
N THR A 43 -3.16 8.53 11.65
CA THR A 43 -1.81 7.97 11.48
C THR A 43 -1.11 7.80 12.83
N GLN A 44 -1.12 8.83 13.68
CA GLN A 44 -0.53 8.75 15.02
C GLN A 44 -1.18 7.66 15.87
N TRP A 45 -2.50 7.50 15.82
CA TRP A 45 -3.22 6.48 16.58
C TRP A 45 -2.88 5.06 16.09
N ILE A 46 -2.79 4.84 14.78
CA ILE A 46 -2.37 3.55 14.19
C ILE A 46 -0.92 3.23 14.59
N SER A 47 -0.02 4.20 14.53
CA SER A 47 1.41 3.99 14.78
C SER A 47 1.79 3.88 16.26
N LYS A 48 0.87 4.19 17.18
CA LYS A 48 1.12 4.09 18.63
C LYS A 48 1.08 2.67 19.18
N ASP A 49 0.52 1.73 18.43
CA ASP A 49 0.38 0.33 18.82
C ASP A 49 0.86 -0.57 17.68
N ASP A 50 1.77 -1.49 17.99
CA ASP A 50 2.44 -2.32 16.98
C ASP A 50 1.46 -3.25 16.26
N LYS A 51 0.47 -3.79 16.98
CA LYS A 51 -0.56 -4.65 16.39
C LYS A 51 -1.42 -3.84 15.43
N ARG A 52 -1.86 -2.64 15.82
CA ARG A 52 -2.65 -1.74 14.95
C ARG A 52 -1.87 -1.39 13.68
N SER A 53 -0.60 -1.05 13.84
CA SER A 53 0.30 -0.73 12.74
C SER A 53 0.50 -1.91 11.78
N ALA A 54 0.73 -3.11 12.30
CA ALA A 54 0.89 -4.33 11.50
C ALA A 54 -0.39 -4.67 10.71
N CYS A 55 -1.55 -4.67 11.36
CA CYS A 55 -2.84 -4.93 10.69
C CYS A 55 -3.13 -3.91 9.59
N ALA A 56 -2.93 -2.62 9.86
CA ALA A 56 -3.13 -1.58 8.84
C ALA A 56 -2.16 -1.71 7.66
N ARG A 57 -0.91 -2.13 7.90
CA ARG A 57 0.08 -2.38 6.85
C ARG A 57 -0.31 -3.57 5.98
N GLU A 58 -0.75 -4.67 6.59
CA GLU A 58 -1.21 -5.87 5.87
C GLU A 58 -2.46 -5.59 5.05
N ALA A 59 -3.43 -4.86 5.63
CA ALA A 59 -4.62 -4.41 4.91
C ALA A 59 -4.25 -3.58 3.68
N ARG A 60 -3.34 -2.61 3.82
CA ARG A 60 -2.86 -1.83 2.66
C ARG A 60 -2.21 -2.74 1.61
N ALA A 61 -1.35 -3.66 2.01
CA ALA A 61 -0.69 -4.59 1.10
C ALA A 61 -1.70 -5.43 0.28
N ALA A 62 -2.78 -5.88 0.92
CA ALA A 62 -3.85 -6.64 0.29
C ALA A 62 -4.61 -5.82 -0.78
N THR A 63 -4.70 -4.49 -0.62
CA THR A 63 -5.37 -3.62 -1.62
C THR A 63 -4.59 -3.45 -2.92
N ALA A 64 -3.34 -3.94 -3.00
CA ALA A 64 -2.50 -3.75 -4.18
C ALA A 64 -3.16 -4.28 -5.48
N GLN A 65 -3.85 -5.43 -5.40
CA GLN A 65 -4.59 -5.99 -6.53
C GLN A 65 -5.73 -5.07 -6.98
N MET A 66 -6.53 -4.55 -6.04
CA MET A 66 -7.61 -3.60 -6.37
C MET A 66 -7.08 -2.34 -7.08
N TRP A 67 -5.89 -1.85 -6.72
CA TRP A 67 -5.27 -0.73 -7.44
C TRP A 67 -4.89 -1.11 -8.87
N GLU A 68 -4.39 -2.31 -9.09
CA GLU A 68 -4.09 -2.82 -10.44
C GLU A 68 -5.37 -2.93 -11.28
N GLU A 69 -6.43 -3.55 -10.74
CA GLU A 69 -7.72 -3.69 -11.42
C GLU A 69 -8.32 -2.31 -11.76
N LYS A 70 -8.20 -1.33 -10.86
CA LYS A 70 -8.62 0.05 -11.12
C LYS A 70 -7.87 0.71 -12.26
N ALA A 71 -6.59 0.36 -12.47
CA ALA A 71 -5.82 0.84 -13.61
C ALA A 71 -6.39 0.33 -14.93
N GLU A 72 -6.87 -0.92 -14.96
CA GLU A 72 -7.56 -1.48 -16.11
C GLU A 72 -8.92 -0.80 -16.34
N THR A 73 -9.71 -0.63 -15.27
CA THR A 73 -11.04 0.01 -15.33
C THR A 73 -10.97 1.40 -15.94
N VAL A 74 -10.08 2.28 -15.47
CA VAL A 74 -10.00 3.66 -15.99
C VAL A 74 -9.63 3.73 -17.47
N LEU A 75 -8.89 2.74 -17.98
CA LEU A 75 -8.56 2.65 -19.41
C LEU A 75 -9.76 2.16 -20.23
N LYS A 76 -10.51 1.18 -19.71
CA LYS A 76 -11.72 0.65 -20.38
C LYS A 76 -12.85 1.69 -20.44
N ASP A 77 -12.96 2.54 -19.41
CA ASP A 77 -14.04 3.51 -19.29
C ASP A 77 -13.83 4.79 -20.11
N ALA A 78 -12.64 5.01 -20.66
CA ALA A 78 -12.33 6.19 -21.46
C ALA A 78 -13.08 6.18 -22.80
N LYS A 79 -13.87 7.22 -23.08
CA LYS A 79 -14.77 7.27 -24.25
C LYS A 79 -14.19 8.01 -25.44
N ASP A 80 -13.20 8.86 -25.22
CA ASP A 80 -12.56 9.67 -26.25
C ASP A 80 -11.05 9.84 -26.00
N ALA A 81 -10.37 10.48 -26.95
CA ALA A 81 -8.92 10.66 -26.90
C ALA A 81 -8.44 11.57 -25.74
N PHE A 82 -9.27 12.53 -25.31
CA PHE A 82 -8.93 13.42 -24.21
C PHE A 82 -9.06 12.69 -22.87
N GLU A 83 -10.15 11.96 -22.66
CA GLU A 83 -10.34 11.08 -21.52
C GLU A 83 -9.26 10.00 -21.47
N LEU A 84 -8.89 9.42 -22.61
CA LEU A 84 -7.84 8.41 -22.70
C LEU A 84 -6.48 8.95 -22.24
N ALA A 85 -6.16 10.21 -22.54
CA ALA A 85 -4.92 10.83 -22.07
C ALA A 85 -4.89 10.89 -20.52
N LYS A 86 -5.98 11.34 -19.90
CA LYS A 86 -6.11 11.35 -18.43
C LYS A 86 -6.10 9.93 -17.85
N ALA A 87 -6.79 9.00 -18.50
CA ALA A 87 -6.87 7.61 -18.06
C ALA A 87 -5.50 6.92 -18.06
N ARG A 88 -4.65 7.20 -19.05
CA ARG A 88 -3.27 6.70 -19.10
C ARG A 88 -2.43 7.14 -17.91
N GLU A 89 -2.52 8.41 -17.53
CA GLU A 89 -1.82 8.94 -16.35
C GLU A 89 -2.34 8.30 -15.06
N LEU A 90 -3.66 8.14 -14.92
CA LEU A 90 -4.27 7.46 -13.77
C LEU A 90 -3.85 6.00 -13.69
N ALA A 91 -3.89 5.26 -14.80
CA ALA A 91 -3.48 3.88 -14.86
C ALA A 91 -2.00 3.70 -14.48
N HIS A 92 -1.13 4.58 -14.98
CA HIS A 92 0.27 4.60 -14.58
C HIS A 92 0.43 4.84 -13.08
N HIS A 93 -0.28 5.83 -12.52
CA HIS A 93 -0.25 6.12 -11.09
C HIS A 93 -0.73 4.93 -10.25
N TYR A 94 -1.80 4.25 -10.66
CA TYR A 94 -2.33 3.10 -9.94
C TYR A 94 -1.40 1.89 -9.96
N ARG A 95 -0.77 1.59 -11.09
CA ARG A 95 0.25 0.54 -11.19
C ARG A 95 1.47 0.84 -10.33
N TRP A 96 1.98 2.08 -10.40
CA TRP A 96 3.07 2.54 -9.53
C TRP A 96 2.72 2.36 -8.05
N ARG A 97 1.50 2.76 -7.66
CA ARG A 97 1.01 2.61 -6.30
C ARG A 97 0.93 1.15 -5.86
N ALA A 98 0.36 0.26 -6.69
CA ALA A 98 0.31 -1.17 -6.41
C ALA A 98 1.72 -1.76 -6.17
N ALA A 99 2.68 -1.40 -7.02
CA ALA A 99 4.07 -1.80 -6.89
C ALA A 99 4.74 -1.28 -5.61
N LYS A 100 4.43 -0.05 -5.16
CA LYS A 100 4.97 0.50 -3.91
C LYS A 100 4.34 -0.12 -2.65
N ILE A 101 3.07 -0.47 -2.71
CA ILE A 101 2.32 -1.02 -1.58
C ILE A 101 2.63 -2.52 -1.39
N ASN A 102 2.79 -3.27 -2.47
CA ASN A 102 3.18 -4.69 -2.41
C ASN A 102 4.29 -4.99 -3.45
N PRO A 103 5.56 -4.61 -3.15
CA PRO A 103 6.68 -4.82 -4.07
C PRO A 103 6.97 -6.28 -4.37
N ARG A 104 6.62 -7.19 -3.45
CA ARG A 104 6.85 -8.63 -3.64
C ARG A 104 6.03 -9.19 -4.81
N GLN A 105 4.79 -8.71 -4.97
CA GLN A 105 3.87 -9.20 -6.00
C GLN A 105 3.91 -8.33 -7.26
N PHE A 106 3.92 -7.01 -7.11
CA PHE A 106 3.75 -6.05 -8.21
C PHE A 106 5.01 -5.23 -8.52
N GLY A 107 6.12 -5.48 -7.81
CA GLY A 107 7.39 -4.84 -8.11
C GLY A 107 7.98 -5.33 -9.43
N GLU A 108 8.72 -4.44 -10.10
CA GLU A 108 9.50 -4.80 -11.28
C GLU A 108 10.60 -5.80 -10.90
N LYS A 109 10.63 -6.94 -11.59
CA LYS A 109 11.68 -7.95 -11.43
C LYS A 109 12.71 -7.75 -12.52
N VAL A 110 13.86 -7.19 -12.15
CA VAL A 110 15.01 -7.07 -13.04
C VAL A 110 15.94 -8.25 -12.76
N ASP A 111 16.09 -9.14 -13.74
CA ASP A 111 17.14 -10.16 -13.70
C ASP A 111 18.43 -9.52 -14.25
N VAL A 112 19.33 -9.14 -13.34
CA VAL A 112 20.62 -8.58 -13.72
C VAL A 112 21.60 -9.72 -13.92
N GLY A 113 21.77 -10.13 -15.17
CA GLY A 113 22.88 -10.97 -15.59
C GLY A 113 24.19 -10.21 -15.39
N ILE A 114 24.88 -10.44 -14.27
CA ILE A 114 26.28 -10.00 -14.12
C ILE A 114 27.10 -10.91 -15.05
N GLY A 115 27.28 -10.46 -16.28
CA GLY A 115 28.23 -11.04 -17.22
C GLY A 115 29.63 -10.87 -16.66
N GLY A 116 30.14 -11.90 -15.99
CA GLY A 116 31.57 -12.02 -15.75
C GLY A 116 32.30 -11.98 -17.09
N ILE A 117 33.54 -11.47 -17.07
CA ILE A 117 34.49 -11.55 -18.19
C ILE A 117 34.37 -12.94 -18.84
N ALA A 118 34.26 -12.96 -20.16
CA ALA A 118 33.92 -14.12 -21.00
C ALA A 118 34.41 -15.47 -20.41
N GLY A 119 33.45 -16.31 -19.98
CA GLY A 119 33.69 -17.71 -19.62
C GLY A 119 33.53 -18.08 -18.13
N ALA A 120 33.26 -17.15 -17.22
CA ALA A 120 33.00 -17.49 -15.81
C ALA A 120 31.53 -17.90 -15.55
N PRO A 121 31.26 -18.92 -14.71
CA PRO A 121 29.89 -19.34 -14.39
C PRO A 121 29.14 -18.24 -13.64
N SER A 122 27.88 -18.01 -14.04
CA SER A 122 26.99 -17.03 -13.42
C SER A 122 26.58 -17.46 -12.00
N VAL A 123 26.88 -16.61 -11.01
CA VAL A 123 26.47 -16.81 -9.62
C VAL A 123 25.11 -16.12 -9.41
N LYS A 124 24.08 -16.89 -9.07
CA LYS A 124 22.78 -16.34 -8.66
C LYS A 124 22.89 -15.78 -7.25
N VAL A 125 22.80 -14.46 -7.10
CA VAL A 125 22.73 -13.81 -5.79
C VAL A 125 21.28 -13.47 -5.46
N SER A 126 20.70 -14.19 -4.51
CA SER A 126 19.40 -13.86 -3.93
C SER A 126 19.61 -12.95 -2.72
N ILE A 127 19.16 -11.70 -2.79
CA ILE A 127 19.16 -10.79 -1.63
C ILE A 127 18.05 -11.25 -0.67
N VAL A 128 18.44 -11.98 0.39
CA VAL A 128 17.55 -12.29 1.52
C VAL A 128 17.70 -11.18 2.54
N ARG A 129 16.62 -10.45 2.80
CA ARG A 129 16.56 -9.47 3.89
C ARG A 129 16.65 -10.24 5.21
N ALA A 130 17.75 -10.09 5.94
CA ALA A 130 17.93 -10.68 7.26
C ALA A 130 16.84 -10.17 8.20
N GLY A 131 15.95 -11.06 8.62
CA GLY A 131 15.09 -10.83 9.77
C GLY A 131 15.92 -11.05 11.03
N GLY A 132 16.22 -9.98 11.76
CA GLY A 132 16.83 -10.06 13.08
C GLY A 132 15.89 -10.80 14.04
N LYS A 133 16.37 -11.92 14.58
CA LYS A 133 15.92 -12.47 15.85
C LYS A 133 17.04 -12.18 16.84
N ASP A 134 16.83 -11.16 17.65
CA ASP A 134 17.62 -10.93 18.85
C ASP A 134 16.97 -11.76 19.97
N ASP A 135 17.48 -12.97 20.18
CA ASP A 135 17.23 -13.77 21.39
C ASP A 135 18.52 -13.78 22.22
N LEU A 136 18.56 -12.90 23.23
CA LEU A 136 19.39 -12.99 24.44
C LEU A 136 18.50 -12.72 25.65
#